data_AF-A0A2T4XDN3-F1
#
_entry.id   AF-A0A2T4XDN3-F1
#
_cell.length_a   1.000
_cell.length_b   1.000
_cell.length_c   1.000
_cell.angle_alpha   90.00
_cell.angle_beta   90.00
_cell.angle_gamma   90.00
#
_symmetry.space_group_name_H-M   'P 1'
#
loop_
_entity.id
_entity.type
_entity.pdbx_description
1 polymer ?
#
loop_
_entity_poly.entity_id
_entity_poly.type
_entity_poly.pdbx_seq_one_letter_code
_entity_poly.pdbx_strand_id
1 'polypeptide(L)'
;MDIQYVKKDMVDKKGRRASRYKELYDALDQIEPGGKAVEVTYDEGDLINSMRVAVYQYNKRYGVNIKSVNDVKEKKIFFFID
;
A
#
# COMPACT_ATOMS: atom_id res chain seq x y z
N MET A 1 -18.33 -19.11 -12.46
CA MET A 1 -17.92 -17.97 -11.61
C MET A 1 -19.10 -17.65 -10.72
N ASP A 2 -18.91 -17.74 -9.41
CA ASP A 2 -19.96 -17.46 -8.44
C ASP A 2 -19.83 -15.99 -8.01
N ILE A 3 -20.90 -15.21 -8.12
CA ILE A 3 -20.88 -13.75 -7.90
C ILE A 3 -21.91 -13.40 -6.83
N GLN A 4 -21.45 -12.86 -5.70
CA GLN A 4 -22.31 -12.46 -4.58
C GLN A 4 -22.10 -10.98 -4.24
N TYR A 5 -23.20 -10.26 -4.02
CA TYR A 5 -23.17 -8.88 -3.54
C TYR A 5 -23.07 -8.87 -2.02
N VAL A 6 -21.98 -8.31 -1.49
CA VAL A 6 -21.73 -8.19 -0.05
C VAL A 6 -21.68 -6.73 0.36
N LYS A 7 -22.02 -6.43 1.63
CA LYS A 7 -21.91 -5.07 2.16
C LYS A 7 -20.43 -4.65 2.20
N LYS A 8 -20.16 -3.43 1.72
CA LYS A 8 -18.80 -2.89 1.54
C LYS A 8 -17.99 -2.85 2.84
N ASP A 9 -18.63 -2.49 3.94
CA ASP A 9 -18.05 -2.40 5.29
C ASP A 9 -17.50 -3.74 5.82
N MET A 10 -18.12 -4.86 5.45
CA MET A 10 -17.68 -6.22 5.81
C MET A 10 -16.39 -6.64 5.07
N VAL A 11 -16.21 -6.16 3.83
CA VAL A 11 -15.00 -6.40 3.02
C VAL A 11 -13.83 -5.63 3.60
N ASP A 12 -14.05 -4.37 4.00
CA ASP A 12 -13.00 -3.43 4.41
C ASP A 12 -12.27 -3.81 5.72
N LYS A 13 -12.97 -4.44 6.67
CA LYS A 13 -12.40 -4.84 7.97
C LYS A 13 -11.60 -6.15 7.90
N LYS A 14 -12.05 -7.10 7.08
CA LYS A 14 -11.34 -8.37 6.86
C LYS A 14 -10.15 -8.18 5.91
N GLY A 15 -10.30 -7.35 4.88
CA GLY A 15 -9.30 -7.14 3.84
C GLY A 15 -7.97 -6.61 4.35
N ARG A 16 -7.96 -5.60 5.23
CA ARG A 16 -6.70 -5.01 5.73
C ARG A 16 -5.90 -5.99 6.60
N ARG A 17 -6.57 -6.70 7.52
CA ARG A 17 -5.93 -7.62 8.46
C ARG A 17 -5.46 -8.94 7.83
N ALA A 18 -6.09 -9.36 6.73
CA ALA A 18 -5.75 -10.59 6.00
C ALA A 18 -4.95 -10.33 4.71
N SER A 19 -4.65 -9.07 4.38
CA SER A 19 -3.91 -8.72 3.17
C SER A 19 -2.43 -9.09 3.30
N ARG A 20 -1.84 -9.57 2.19
CA ARG A 20 -0.38 -9.67 2.03
C ARG A 20 0.37 -8.34 2.20
N TYR A 21 -0.35 -7.22 2.18
CA TYR A 21 0.17 -5.86 2.37
C TYR A 21 -0.07 -5.30 3.78
N LYS A 22 -0.45 -6.14 4.75
CA LYS A 22 -0.68 -5.68 6.13
C LYS A 22 0.51 -4.88 6.66
N GLU A 23 1.73 -5.43 6.53
CA GLU A 23 2.95 -4.77 7.01
C GLU A 23 3.21 -3.44 6.31
N LEU A 24 2.98 -3.38 4.99
CA LEU A 24 3.03 -2.12 4.26
C LEU A 24 2.04 -1.10 4.83
N TYR A 25 0.77 -1.47 5.02
CA TYR A 25 -0.22 -0.55 5.58
C TYR A 25 0.12 -0.09 7.00
N ASP A 26 0.64 -0.98 7.84
CA ASP A 26 1.06 -0.64 9.20
C ASP A 26 2.25 0.34 9.18
N ALA A 27 3.16 0.24 8.21
CA ALA A 27 4.23 1.20 7.99
C ALA A 27 3.72 2.54 7.44
N LEU A 28 2.75 2.52 6.52
CA LEU A 28 2.13 3.75 5.97
C LEU A 28 1.40 4.57 7.04
N ASP A 29 0.78 3.91 8.03
CA ASP A 29 0.14 4.59 9.17
C ASP A 29 1.14 5.42 10.01
N GLN A 30 2.44 5.14 9.91
CA GLN A 30 3.50 5.81 10.65
C GLN A 30 4.21 6.90 9.83
N ILE A 31 3.84 7.10 8.55
CA ILE A 31 4.44 8.15 7.72
C ILE A 31 3.88 9.50 8.11
N GLU A 32 4.78 10.43 8.39
CA GLU A 32 4.47 11.83 8.66
C GLU A 32 4.93 12.72 7.49
N PRO A 33 4.21 13.82 7.18
CA PRO A 33 4.65 14.79 6.17
C PRO A 33 6.04 15.37 6.48
N GLY A 34 6.94 15.37 5.50
CA GLY A 34 8.33 15.80 5.69
C GLY A 34 9.18 14.87 6.59
N GLY A 35 8.62 13.72 6.97
CA GLY A 35 9.24 12.72 7.84
C GLY A 35 10.04 11.67 7.07
N LYS A 36 10.15 10.48 7.66
CA LYS A 36 10.89 9.35 7.08
C LYS A 36 10.10 8.68 5.95
N ALA A 37 10.81 8.17 4.96
CA ALA A 37 10.26 7.29 3.94
C ALA A 37 10.23 5.83 4.39
N VAL A 38 9.24 5.07 3.91
CA VAL A 38 9.18 3.62 4.04
C VAL A 38 9.87 2.99 2.83
N GLU A 39 10.95 2.23 3.07
CA GLU A 39 11.64 1.42 2.07
C GLU A 39 11.07 0.01 2.05
N VAL A 40 10.77 -0.50 0.85
CA VAL A 40 10.34 -1.88 0.63
C VAL A 40 11.18 -2.51 -0.47
N THR A 41 11.88 -3.59 -0.15
CA THR A 41 12.58 -4.43 -1.13
C THR A 41 11.58 -5.36 -1.80
N TYR A 42 11.70 -5.55 -3.12
CA TYR A 42 10.88 -6.48 -3.88
C TYR A 42 11.74 -7.41 -4.72
N ASP A 43 11.32 -8.66 -4.89
CA ASP A 43 12.08 -9.61 -5.72
C ASP A 43 11.66 -9.56 -7.20
N GLU A 44 10.40 -9.21 -7.44
CA GLU A 44 9.72 -9.24 -8.75
C GLU A 44 9.06 -7.90 -9.08
N GLY A 45 9.11 -7.51 -10.37
CA GLY A 45 8.55 -6.24 -10.83
C GLY A 45 7.02 -6.14 -10.69
N ASP A 46 6.31 -7.26 -10.83
CA ASP A 46 4.84 -7.30 -10.69
C ASP A 46 4.38 -6.94 -9.27
N LEU A 47 5.23 -7.17 -8.26
CA LEU A 47 4.95 -6.79 -6.89
C LEU A 47 4.86 -5.27 -6.72
N ILE A 48 5.66 -4.50 -7.48
CA ILE A 48 5.67 -3.04 -7.45
C ILE A 48 4.31 -2.48 -7.84
N ASN A 49 3.76 -2.97 -8.96
CA ASN A 49 2.49 -2.49 -9.49
C ASN A 49 1.36 -2.77 -8.50
N SER A 50 1.35 -3.96 -7.89
CA SER A 50 0.34 -4.31 -6.92
C SER A 50 0.49 -3.53 -5.60
N MET A 51 1.72 -3.24 -5.14
CA MET A 51 1.96 -2.35 -4.01
C MET A 51 1.48 -0.92 -4.29
N ARG A 52 1.76 -0.37 -5.48
CA ARG A 52 1.27 0.97 -5.87
C ARG A 52 -0.25 1.05 -5.86
N VAL A 53 -0.94 0.01 -6.35
CA VAL A 53 -2.41 -0.07 -6.28
C VAL A 53 -2.89 -0.09 -4.82
N ALA A 54 -2.22 -0.85 -3.96
CA ALA A 54 -2.53 -0.89 -2.53
C ALA A 54 -2.36 0.50 -1.88
N VAL A 55 -1.26 1.20 -2.14
CA VAL A 55 -1.00 2.55 -1.62
C VAL A 55 -2.01 3.57 -2.19
N TYR A 56 -2.37 3.47 -3.47
CA TYR A 56 -3.41 4.32 -4.05
C TYR A 56 -4.78 4.15 -3.37
N GLN A 57 -5.18 2.90 -3.10
CA GLN A 57 -6.39 2.62 -2.35
C GLN A 57 -6.32 3.13 -0.91
N TYR A 58 -5.14 3.01 -0.28
CA TYR A 58 -4.87 3.57 1.04
C TYR A 58 -5.03 5.11 1.04
N ASN A 59 -4.39 5.81 0.10
CA ASN A 59 -4.50 7.27 -0.07
C ASN A 59 -5.96 7.71 -0.19
N LYS A 60 -6.73 7.07 -1.07
CA LYS A 60 -8.15 7.37 -1.27
C LYS A 60 -8.99 7.13 -0.01
N ARG A 61 -8.64 6.11 0.80
CA ARG A 61 -9.37 5.74 2.01
C ARG A 61 -9.11 6.70 3.17
N TYR A 62 -7.86 7.12 3.35
CA TYR A 62 -7.45 7.92 4.52
C TYR A 62 -7.27 9.41 4.19
N GLY A 63 -7.48 9.82 2.93
CA GLY A 63 -7.36 11.21 2.52
C GLY A 63 -5.91 11.72 2.56
N VAL A 64 -4.94 10.83 2.45
CA VAL A 64 -3.50 11.16 2.45
C VAL A 64 -2.93 11.08 1.04
N ASN A 65 -1.76 11.69 0.84
CA ASN A 65 -1.08 11.72 -0.46
C ASN A 65 0.31 11.09 -0.38
N ILE A 66 0.37 9.80 -0.07
CA ILE A 66 1.63 9.06 -0.07
C ILE A 66 2.09 8.88 -1.51
N LYS A 67 3.28 9.40 -1.81
CA LYS A 67 3.98 9.27 -3.09
C LYS A 67 4.86 8.02 -3.07
N SER A 68 5.29 7.59 -4.26
CA SER A 68 6.21 6.46 -4.39
C SER A 68 7.30 6.73 -5.42
N VAL A 69 8.53 6.30 -5.12
CA VAL A 69 9.68 6.33 -6.03
C VAL A 69 10.33 4.94 -6.04
N ASN A 70 10.68 4.40 -7.20
CA ASN A 70 11.32 3.09 -7.30
C ASN A 70 12.79 3.21 -7.71
N ASP A 71 13.64 2.40 -7.07
CA ASP A 71 15.00 2.09 -7.51
C ASP A 71 15.00 0.68 -8.10
N VAL A 72 15.05 0.61 -9.42
CA VAL A 72 15.01 -0.67 -10.15
C VAL A 72 16.30 -1.47 -9.99
N LYS A 73 17.44 -0.81 -9.78
CA LYS A 73 18.75 -1.47 -9.69
C LYS A 73 18.87 -2.25 -8.39
N GLU A 74 18.50 -1.60 -7.29
CA GLU A 74 18.51 -2.19 -5.94
C GLU A 74 17.24 -2.98 -5.63
N LYS A 75 16.27 -2.99 -6.56
CA LYS A 75 14.93 -3.55 -6.40
C LYS A 75 14.21 -3.05 -5.14
N LYS A 76 14.15 -1.73 -4.99
CA LYS A 76 13.53 -1.06 -3.86
C LYS A 76 12.44 -0.10 -4.31
N ILE A 77 11.40 0.05 -3.51
CA ILE A 77 10.41 1.12 -3.65
C ILE A 77 10.31 1.88 -2.33
N PHE A 78 10.24 3.19 -2.45
CA PHE A 78 10.15 4.13 -1.34
C PHE A 78 8.75 4.75 -1.35
N PHE A 79 8.15 4.88 -0.17
CA PHE A 79 6.88 5.57 0.04
C PHE A 79 7.04 6.71 1.04
N PHE A 80 6.52 7.90 0.75
CA PHE A 80 6.68 9.09 1.59
C PHE A 80 5.58 10.11 1.37
N ILE A 81 5.41 11.05 2.30
CA ILE A 81 4.52 12.20 2.19
C ILE A 81 5.40 13.46 2.15
N ASP A 82 5.26 14.25 1.09
CA ASP A 82 5.85 15.59 1.01
C ASP A 82 5.10 16.58 1.91
#